data_AF-A0A3R7AU97-F1
#
_entry.id   AF-A0A3R7AU97-F1
#
_cell.length_a   1.000
_cell.length_b   1.000
_cell.length_c   1.000
_cell.angle_alpha   90.00
_cell.angle_beta   90.00
_cell.angle_gamma   90.00
#
_symmetry.space_group_name_H-M   'P 1'
#
loop_
_entity.id
_entity.type
_entity.pdbx_description
1 polymer ?
#
loop_
_entity_poly.entity_id
_entity_poly.type
_entity_poly.pdbx_seq_one_letter_code
_entity_poly.pdbx_strand_id
1 'polypeptide(L)' 'MEKYTKYEKARIIGARALQISMGAPVLIKTDLEDPIEIALLEFERGVIPITVRRRIK' A
#
# COMPACT_ATOMS: atom_id res chain seq x y z
N MET A 1 -8.04 -10.56 -8.00
CA MET A 1 -7.84 -9.25 -7.34
C MET A 1 -9.19 -8.80 -6.81
N GLU A 2 -9.41 -8.90 -5.50
CA GLU A 2 -10.60 -8.35 -4.87
C GLU A 2 -10.73 -6.88 -5.30
N LYS A 3 -11.88 -6.51 -5.87
CA LYS A 3 -12.12 -5.14 -6.32
C LYS A 3 -12.19 -4.24 -5.08
N TYR A 4 -11.05 -3.68 -4.70
CA TYR A 4 -11.00 -2.55 -3.78
C TYR A 4 -11.76 -1.38 -4.41
N THR A 5 -12.56 -0.69 -3.62
CA THR A 5 -13.14 0.58 -4.04
C THR A 5 -12.03 1.61 -4.24
N LYS A 6 -12.30 2.68 -5.01
CA LYS A 6 -11.35 3.79 -5.19
C LYS A 6 -10.89 4.39 -3.84
N TYR A 7 -11.77 4.37 -2.83
CA TYR A 7 -11.48 4.85 -1.48
C TYR A 7 -10.60 3.88 -0.69
N GLU A 8 -10.89 2.58 -0.76
CA GLU A 8 -10.07 1.55 -0.14
C GLU A 8 -8.67 1.54 -0.75
N LYS A 9 -8.55 1.61 -2.08
CA LYS A 9 -7.27 1.68 -2.79
C LYS A 9 -6.45 2.89 -2.32
N ALA A 10 -7.04 4.08 -2.33
CA ALA A 10 -6.37 5.29 -1.86
C ALA A 10 -5.92 5.19 -0.40
N ARG A 11 -6.76 4.59 0.48
CA ARG A 11 -6.44 4.43 1.89
C ARG A 11 -5.30 3.44 2.13
N ILE A 12 -5.27 2.33 1.39
CA ILE A 12 -4.21 1.32 1.46
C ILE A 12 -2.88 1.94 1.06
N ILE A 13 -2.83 2.61 -0.09
CA ILE A 13 -1.60 3.24 -0.60
C ILE A 13 -1.11 4.32 0.36
N GLY A 14 -2.00 5.20 0.84
CA GLY A 14 -1.62 6.27 1.77
C GLY A 14 -1.12 5.73 3.11
N ALA A 15 -1.76 4.71 3.67
CA ALA A 15 -1.30 4.08 4.90
C ALA A 15 0.07 3.40 4.71
N ARG A 16 0.30 2.76 3.56
CA ARG A 16 1.58 2.12 3.27
C ARG A 16 2.71 3.13 3.02
N ALA A 17 2.43 4.20 2.28
CA ALA A 17 3.40 5.29 2.07
C ALA A 17 3.84 5.91 3.40
N LEU A 18 2.91 6.09 4.35
CA LEU A 18 3.25 6.55 5.70
C LEU A 18 4.18 5.57 6.43
N GLN A 19 3.91 4.27 6.36
CA GLN A 19 4.80 3.26 6.97
C GLN A 19 6.21 3.34 6.41
N ILE A 20 6.35 3.44 5.09
CA ILE A 20 7.64 3.54 4.41
C ILE A 20 8.37 4.84 4.82
N SER A 21 7.65 5.96 4.88
CA SER A 21 8.19 7.24 5.35
C SER A 21 8.68 7.18 6.80
N MET A 22 8.10 6.31 7.64
CA MET A 22 8.54 6.05 9.01
C MET A 22 9.70 5.04 9.11
N GLY A 23 10.28 4.62 7.99
CA GLY A 23 11.41 3.67 7.96
C GLY A 23 11.00 2.20 8.04
N ALA A 24 9.73 1.86 7.75
CA ALA A 24 9.32 0.47 7.64
C ALA A 24 10.03 -0.23 6.46
N PRO A 25 10.34 -1.53 6.57
CA PRO A 25 10.98 -2.27 5.51
C PRO A 25 10.09 -2.37 4.27
N VAL A 26 10.69 -2.11 3.12
CA VAL A 26 10.08 -2.25 1.79
C VAL A 26 10.28 -3.68 1.32
N LEU A 27 9.22 -4.31 0.81
CA LEU A 27 9.23 -5.72 0.36
C LEU A 27 9.66 -5.89 -1.10
N ILE A 28 9.87 -4.77 -1.80
CA ILE A 28 10.34 -4.70 -3.18
C ILE A 28 11.72 -4.06 -3.24
N LYS A 29 12.57 -4.55 -4.14
CA LYS A 29 13.79 -3.83 -4.53
C LYS A 29 13.40 -2.76 -5.56
N THR A 30 13.61 -1.51 -5.21
CA THR A 30 13.33 -0.35 -6.05
C THR A 30 14.35 0.74 -5.74
N ASP A 31 14.74 1.51 -6.76
CA ASP A 31 15.65 2.65 -6.63
C ASP A 31 14.89 3.96 -6.37
N LEU A 32 13.57 3.87 -6.16
CA LEU A 32 12.71 5.01 -5.90
C LEU A 32 12.86 5.48 -4.46
N GLU A 33 12.88 6.80 -4.27
CA GLU A 33 12.96 7.44 -2.95
C GLU A 33 11.57 7.84 -2.43
N ASP A 34 10.59 8.06 -3.33
CA ASP A 34 9.26 8.52 -2.95
C ASP A 34 8.43 7.39 -2.30
N PRO A 35 8.00 7.53 -1.03
CA PRO A 35 7.22 6.52 -0.33
C PRO A 35 5.89 6.16 -1.02
N ILE A 36 5.28 7.11 -1.76
CA ILE A 36 4.02 6.90 -2.47
C ILE A 36 4.24 6.01 -3.69
N GLU A 37 5.30 6.24 -4.46
CA GLU A 37 5.62 5.42 -5.63
C GLU A 37 6.00 3.99 -5.23
N ILE A 38 6.76 3.85 -4.15
CA ILE A 38 7.09 2.53 -3.57
C ILE A 38 5.81 1.80 -3.15
N ALA A 39 4.90 2.48 -2.44
CA ALA A 39 3.62 1.90 -2.04
C ALA A 39 2.74 1.51 -3.24
N LEU A 40 2.74 2.32 -4.32
CA LEU A 40 2.04 1.98 -5.55
C LEU A 40 2.59 0.70 -6.20
N LEU A 41 3.92 0.58 -6.30
CA LEU A 41 4.55 -0.63 -6.83
C LEU A 41 4.27 -1.87 -5.99
N GLU A 42 4.32 -1.76 -4.66
CA GLU A 42 3.96 -2.86 -3.77
C GLU A 42 2.48 -3.26 -3.94
N PHE A 43 1.59 -2.28 -4.14
CA PHE A 43 0.17 -2.51 -4.38
C PHE A 43 -0.05 -3.25 -5.71
N GLU A 44 0.62 -2.82 -6.78
CA GLU A 44 0.53 -3.44 -8.11
C GLU A 44 1.09 -4.86 -8.13
N ARG A 45 2.15 -5.12 -7.37
CA ARG A 45 2.70 -6.47 -7.18
C ARG A 45 1.91 -7.33 -6.19
N GLY A 46 0.91 -6.77 -5.51
CA GLY A 46 0.06 -7.50 -4.57
C GLY A 46 0.79 -7.95 -3.28
N VAL A 47 1.92 -7.31 -2.95
CA VAL A 47 2.76 -7.65 -1.78
C VAL A 47 2.52 -6.71 -0.59
N ILE A 48 1.55 -5.78 -0.69
CA ILE A 48 1.24 -4.86 0.40
C ILE A 48 0.76 -5.63 1.65
N PRO A 49 1.37 -5.38 2.83
CA PRO A 49 0.99 -6.03 4.08
C PRO A 49 -0.19 -5.29 4.77
N ILE A 50 -1.24 -4.95 4.01
CA ILE A 50 -2.44 -4.28 4.52
C ILE A 50 -3.67 -5.02 4.01
N THR A 51 -4.57 -5.37 4.93
CA THR A 51 -5.85 -6.00 4.61
C THR A 51 -6.99 -5.06 4.96
N VAL A 52 -8.01 -4.99 4.09
CA VAL A 52 -9.21 -4.19 4.35
C VAL A 52 -10.23 -5.03 5.10
N ARG A 53 -10.54 -4.64 6.34
CA ARG A 53 -11.64 -5.25 7.09
C ARG A 53 -12.93 -4.47 6.84
N ARG A 54 -13.86 -5.07 6.10
CA ARG A 54 -15.20 -4.52 5.90
C ARG A 54 -16.07 -4.87 7.11
N ARG A 55 -16.61 -3.87 7.80
CA ARG A 55 -17.70 -4.09 8.75
C ARG A 55 -18.99 -4.20 7.97
N ILE A 56 -19.53 -5.42 7.87
CA ILE A 56 -20.93 -5.63 7.49
C ILE A 56 -21.75 -5.22 8.72
N LYS A 57 -22.74 -4.37 8.49
CA LYS A 57 -23.62 -3.84 9.54
C LYS A 57 -24.69 -4.84 9.90
#